data_AF-A0A8T4NJ05-F1
#
_entry.id   AF-A0A8T4NJ05-F1
#
_cell.length_a   1.000
_cell.length_b   1.000
_cell.length_c   1.000
_cell.angle_alpha   90.00
_cell.angle_beta   90.00
_cell.angle_gamma   90.00
#
_symmetry.space_group_name_H-M   'P 1'
#
loop_
_entity.id
_entity.type
_entity.pdbx_description
1 polymer ?
#
loop_
_entity_poly.entity_id
_entity_poly.type
_entity_poly.pdbx_seq_one_letter_code
_entity_poly.pdbx_strand_id
1 'polypeptide(L)'
;MKYYQLLKRQDFRNLRLCIDNYTPDFLFIRECGGTRPDGSYRIEGMQKVSIKLGGKRLDFKKNKNGLYILVDNKEVFHFPLEPSRYYKGFSLAYERIIPADNGVGRRVRLSTGINPYDPELPEPRRSFLRTVLDDHLMEIFFEGLVHLKFHSWWIRPHFKYWQVDRNRPKQK
;
A
#
# COMPACT_ATOMS: atom_id res chain seq x y z
N MET A 1 -7.30 0.31 -11.24
CA MET A 1 -5.92 0.36 -10.73
C MET A 1 -5.49 -1.06 -10.39
N LYS A 2 -4.27 -1.46 -10.78
CA LYS A 2 -3.79 -2.84 -10.59
C LYS A 2 -2.98 -2.93 -9.30
N TYR A 3 -3.29 -3.95 -8.50
CA TYR A 3 -2.53 -4.31 -7.31
C TYR A 3 -1.57 -5.46 -7.61
N TYR A 4 -0.29 -5.22 -7.32
CA TYR A 4 0.81 -6.18 -7.33
C TYR A 4 0.95 -6.75 -5.93
N GLN A 5 0.62 -8.03 -5.76
CA GLN A 5 0.67 -8.68 -4.45
C GLN A 5 2.13 -8.86 -4.03
N LEU A 6 2.45 -8.46 -2.80
CA LEU A 6 3.73 -8.72 -2.18
C LEU A 6 3.67 -10.03 -1.41
N LEU A 7 4.83 -10.65 -1.20
CA LEU A 7 4.88 -11.88 -0.45
C LEU A 7 4.67 -11.63 1.05
N LYS A 8 3.58 -12.16 1.63
CA LYS A 8 3.15 -11.92 3.02
C LYS A 8 4.28 -12.10 4.06
N ARG A 9 5.09 -13.15 3.93
CA ARG A 9 6.22 -13.41 4.85
C ARG A 9 7.29 -12.31 4.85
N GLN A 10 7.25 -11.40 3.87
CA GLN A 10 8.15 -10.26 3.73
C GLN A 10 7.45 -8.91 3.98
N ASP A 11 6.20 -8.88 4.43
CA ASP A 11 5.41 -7.64 4.52
C ASP A 11 6.12 -6.53 5.29
N PHE A 12 6.58 -6.79 6.51
CA PHE A 12 7.27 -5.77 7.32
C PHE A 12 8.64 -5.38 6.76
N ARG A 13 9.30 -6.30 6.03
CA ARG A 13 10.52 -5.99 5.29
C ARG A 13 10.21 -5.03 4.14
N ASN A 14 9.15 -5.30 3.38
CA ASN A 14 8.70 -4.45 2.28
C ASN A 14 8.22 -3.09 2.79
N LEU A 15 7.47 -3.04 3.88
CA LEU A 15 7.05 -1.80 4.54
C LEU A 15 8.26 -0.94 4.93
N ARG A 16 9.26 -1.53 5.60
CA ARG A 16 10.52 -0.84 5.94
C ARG A 16 11.23 -0.29 4.71
N LEU A 17 11.37 -1.11 3.66
CA LEU A 17 11.98 -0.68 2.41
C LEU A 17 11.23 0.48 1.76
N CYS A 18 9.90 0.45 1.75
CA CYS A 18 9.11 1.56 1.22
C CYS A 18 9.39 2.86 1.99
N ILE A 19 9.32 2.82 3.32
CA ILE A 19 9.48 4.03 4.15
C ILE A 19 10.92 4.56 4.11
N ASP A 20 11.95 3.70 4.03
CA ASP A 20 13.35 4.15 3.99
C ASP A 20 13.76 4.77 2.65
N ASN A 21 13.22 4.23 1.56
CA ASN A 21 13.72 4.51 0.21
C ASN A 21 12.82 5.42 -0.61
N TYR A 22 11.58 5.68 -0.17
CA TYR A 22 10.62 6.50 -0.91
C TYR A 22 9.98 7.51 0.03
N THR A 23 9.52 8.63 -0.53
CA THR A 23 8.92 9.73 0.25
C THR A 23 7.43 9.46 0.43
N PRO A 24 6.96 9.10 1.64
CA PRO A 24 5.53 8.96 1.88
C PRO A 24 4.90 10.34 2.03
N ASP A 25 3.77 10.57 1.36
CA ASP A 25 3.08 11.86 1.34
C ASP A 25 1.72 11.83 2.06
N PHE A 26 1.13 10.64 2.24
CA PHE A 26 -0.14 10.45 2.92
C PHE A 26 -0.26 9.09 3.61
N LEU A 27 -0.83 9.10 4.83
CA LEU A 27 -1.22 7.90 5.57
C LEU A 27 -2.74 7.91 5.77
N PHE A 28 -3.38 6.82 5.38
CA PHE A 28 -4.82 6.62 5.54
C PHE A 28 -5.10 5.27 6.19
N ILE A 29 -5.88 5.28 7.27
CA ILE A 29 -6.35 4.07 7.96
C ILE A 29 -7.84 4.22 8.23
N ARG A 30 -8.61 3.20 7.87
CA ARG A 30 -10.03 3.12 8.16
C ARG A 30 -10.44 1.69 8.44
N GLU A 31 -11.59 1.51 9.09
CA GLU A 31 -12.24 0.20 9.13
C GLU A 31 -12.54 -0.29 7.70
N CYS A 32 -12.57 -1.60 7.50
CA CYS A 32 -13.15 -2.20 6.32
C CYS A 32 -14.66 -1.93 6.26
N GLY A 33 -15.22 -1.88 5.04
CA GLY A 33 -16.67 -1.83 4.86
C GLY A 33 -17.30 -3.15 5.25
N GLY A 34 -18.57 -3.12 5.63
CA GLY A 34 -19.27 -4.30 6.11
C GLY A 34 -20.64 -3.98 6.70
N THR A 35 -21.34 -5.03 7.10
CA THR A 35 -22.61 -4.95 7.81
C THR A 35 -22.36 -4.54 9.25
N ARG A 36 -23.13 -3.56 9.73
CA ARG A 36 -23.09 -3.04 11.10
C ARG A 36 -24.05 -3.83 12.00
N PRO A 37 -23.94 -3.73 13.34
CA PRO A 37 -24.85 -4.40 14.26
C PRO A 37 -26.34 -4.02 14.05
N ASP A 38 -26.61 -2.84 13.49
CA ASP A 38 -27.95 -2.37 13.13
C ASP A 38 -28.47 -2.94 11.78
N GLY A 39 -27.72 -3.84 11.14
CA GLY A 39 -28.06 -4.43 9.85
C GLY A 39 -27.72 -3.57 8.63
N SER A 40 -27.29 -2.32 8.81
CA SER A 40 -26.90 -1.45 7.70
C SER A 40 -25.58 -1.89 7.07
N TYR A 41 -25.50 -1.89 5.74
CA TYR A 41 -24.24 -2.12 5.03
C TYR A 41 -23.57 -0.79 4.69
N ARG A 42 -22.28 -0.65 5.01
CA ARG A 42 -21.47 0.48 4.55
C ARG A 42 -20.30 -0.01 3.70
N ILE A 43 -20.22 0.52 2.49
CA ILE A 43 -19.10 0.26 1.56
C ILE A 43 -17.77 0.71 2.18
N GLU A 44 -17.81 1.81 2.93
CA GLU A 44 -16.66 2.36 3.62
C GLU A 44 -16.80 2.24 5.13
N GLY A 45 -15.71 1.84 5.77
CA GLY A 45 -15.63 1.84 7.22
C GLY A 45 -15.28 3.21 7.77
N MET A 46 -15.39 3.38 9.09
CA MET A 46 -15.08 4.65 9.74
C MET A 46 -13.58 4.97 9.59
N GLN A 47 -13.27 6.20 9.19
CA GLN A 47 -11.91 6.72 9.16
C GLN A 47 -11.32 6.76 10.57
N LYS A 48 -10.09 6.25 10.73
CA LYS A 48 -9.33 6.30 11.99
C LYS A 48 -8.12 7.23 11.88
N VAL A 49 -7.43 7.21 10.75
CA VAL A 49 -6.27 8.06 10.46
C VAL A 49 -6.37 8.64 9.05
N SER A 50 -6.11 9.93 8.91
CA SER A 50 -6.03 10.64 7.63
C SER A 50 -5.04 11.78 7.78
N ILE A 51 -3.78 11.53 7.43
CA ILE A 51 -2.66 12.44 7.69
C ILE A 51 -1.92 12.71 6.38
N LYS A 52 -1.91 13.99 5.97
CA LYS A 52 -0.91 14.50 5.02
C LYS A 52 0.42 14.55 5.74
N LEU A 53 1.41 13.83 5.23
CA LEU A 53 2.71 13.73 5.88
C LEU A 53 3.52 15.00 5.65
N GLY A 54 3.58 15.54 4.43
CA GLY A 54 4.14 16.88 4.18
C GLY A 54 5.50 17.12 4.83
N GLY A 55 6.40 16.13 4.78
CA GLY A 55 7.72 16.16 5.42
C GLY A 55 7.79 15.53 6.82
N LYS A 56 6.66 15.18 7.44
CA LYS A 56 6.60 14.39 8.67
C LYS A 56 7.21 13.02 8.48
N ARG A 57 7.91 12.52 9.49
CA ARG A 57 8.54 11.20 9.45
C ARG A 57 7.52 10.12 9.78
N LEU A 58 7.12 9.34 8.76
CA LEU A 58 6.39 8.09 8.96
C LEU A 58 7.37 6.99 9.40
N ASP A 59 6.99 6.21 10.39
CA ASP A 59 7.75 5.05 10.87
C ASP A 59 6.81 3.97 11.42
N PHE A 60 7.35 2.81 11.77
CA PHE A 60 6.59 1.78 12.48
C PHE A 60 7.47 0.99 13.45
N LYS A 61 6.83 0.44 14.48
CA LYS A 61 7.43 -0.52 15.41
C LYS A 61 6.59 -1.79 15.41
N LYS A 62 7.23 -2.95 15.25
CA LYS A 62 6.56 -4.26 15.41
C LYS A 62 7.14 -4.98 16.61
N ASN A 63 6.27 -5.50 17.47
CA ASN A 63 6.64 -6.33 18.61
C ASN A 63 5.59 -7.44 18.82
N LYS A 64 5.61 -8.10 19.98
CA LYS A 64 4.66 -9.17 20.34
C LYS A 64 3.21 -8.70 20.49
N ASN A 65 3.00 -7.41 20.74
CA ASN A 65 1.66 -6.80 20.91
C ASN A 65 1.09 -6.30 19.57
N GLY A 66 1.85 -6.37 18.47
CA GLY A 66 1.37 -5.98 17.15
C GLY A 66 2.26 -4.98 16.40
N LEU A 67 1.64 -4.18 15.54
CA LEU A 67 2.23 -3.17 14.69
C LEU A 67 1.76 -1.77 15.10
N TYR A 68 2.70 -0.93 15.50
CA TYR A 68 2.49 0.46 15.85
C TYR A 68 2.91 1.33 14.67
N ILE A 69 2.02 2.20 14.20
CA ILE A 69 2.32 3.21 13.19
C ILE A 69 2.65 4.51 13.90
N LEU A 70 3.78 5.11 13.52
CA LEU A 70 4.34 6.28 14.15
C LEU A 70 4.45 7.43 13.14
N VAL A 71 4.07 8.64 13.55
CA VAL A 71 4.36 9.88 12.81
C VAL A 71 5.10 10.82 13.75
N ASP A 72 6.29 11.27 13.36
CA ASP A 72 7.19 12.07 14.19
C ASP A 72 7.44 11.42 15.57
N ASN A 73 7.64 10.09 15.58
CA ASN A 73 7.79 9.23 16.78
C ASN A 73 6.58 9.13 17.70
N LYS A 74 5.44 9.72 17.33
CA LYS A 74 4.20 9.58 18.07
C LYS A 74 3.35 8.49 17.46
N GLU A 75 2.83 7.61 18.29
CA GLU A 75 1.88 6.60 17.85
C GLU A 75 0.61 7.28 17.34
N VAL A 76 0.17 6.88 16.14
CA VAL A 76 -1.09 7.34 15.53
C VAL A 76 -2.08 6.20 15.35
N PHE A 77 -1.61 4.95 15.34
CA PHE A 77 -2.47 3.78 15.25
C PHE A 77 -1.72 2.52 15.70
N HIS A 78 -2.44 1.57 16.30
CA HIS A 78 -1.93 0.26 16.69
C HIS A 78 -2.82 -0.84 16.11
N PHE A 79 -2.18 -1.77 15.40
CA PHE A 79 -2.79 -3.00 14.90
C PHE A 79 -2.32 -4.17 15.79
N PRO A 80 -3.22 -4.87 16.50
CA PRO A 80 -2.86 -6.06 17.29
C PRO A 80 -2.15 -7.17 16.48
N LEU A 81 -2.41 -7.26 15.17
CA LEU A 81 -1.99 -8.33 14.27
C LEU A 81 -2.55 -9.71 14.68
N GLU A 82 -3.86 -9.77 14.96
CA GLU A 82 -4.55 -11.02 15.27
C GLU A 82 -4.36 -12.02 14.11
N PRO A 83 -3.84 -13.24 14.35
CA PRO A 83 -3.55 -14.20 13.29
C PRO A 83 -4.77 -14.54 12.42
N SER A 84 -5.96 -14.57 13.03
CA SER A 84 -7.23 -14.82 12.34
C SER A 84 -7.68 -13.65 11.44
N ARG A 85 -7.17 -12.44 11.67
CA ARG A 85 -7.55 -11.21 10.94
C ARG A 85 -6.43 -10.65 10.06
N TYR A 86 -5.24 -11.26 10.09
CA TYR A 86 -4.13 -10.97 9.19
C TYR A 86 -3.93 -12.09 8.17
N TYR A 87 -4.88 -12.22 7.24
CA TYR A 87 -4.88 -13.28 6.23
C TYR A 87 -4.27 -12.86 4.89
N LYS A 88 -4.27 -11.55 4.55
CA LYS A 88 -3.75 -11.04 3.27
C LYS A 88 -2.41 -10.34 3.45
N GLY A 89 -1.51 -10.51 2.47
CA GLY A 89 -0.25 -9.77 2.42
C GLY A 89 -0.43 -8.34 1.91
N PHE A 90 0.65 -7.56 1.98
CA PHE A 90 0.68 -6.22 1.42
C PHE A 90 0.58 -6.27 -0.10
N SER A 91 0.08 -5.20 -0.70
CA SER A 91 0.05 -5.03 -2.15
C SER A 91 0.42 -3.61 -2.52
N LEU A 92 1.06 -3.46 -3.68
CA LEU A 92 1.43 -2.16 -4.21
C LEU A 92 0.59 -1.86 -5.45
N ALA A 93 0.19 -0.62 -5.64
CA ALA A 93 -0.46 -0.15 -6.86
C ALA A 93 0.14 1.17 -7.33
N TYR A 94 -0.12 1.52 -8.59
CA TYR A 94 0.34 2.76 -9.19
C TYR A 94 -0.81 3.57 -9.77
N GLU A 95 -0.77 4.87 -9.54
CA GLU A 95 -1.61 5.84 -10.22
C GLU A 95 -0.84 6.37 -11.42
N ARG A 96 -1.41 6.12 -12.59
CA ARG A 96 -0.91 6.60 -13.89
C ARG A 96 -1.99 7.44 -14.52
N ILE A 97 -1.61 8.56 -15.10
CA ILE A 97 -2.52 9.52 -15.73
C ILE A 97 -2.02 9.74 -17.15
N ILE A 98 -2.88 9.54 -18.14
CA ILE A 98 -2.65 9.97 -19.51
C ILE A 98 -3.09 11.43 -19.59
N PRO A 99 -2.19 12.39 -19.89
CA PRO A 99 -2.58 13.77 -20.11
C PRO A 99 -3.63 13.85 -21.22
N ALA A 100 -4.61 14.74 -21.07
CA ALA A 100 -5.56 15.06 -22.11
C ALA A 100 -5.46 16.55 -22.42
N ASP A 101 -5.68 16.94 -23.67
CA ASP A 101 -5.51 18.32 -24.15
C ASP A 101 -6.40 19.32 -23.41
N ASN A 102 -7.49 18.85 -22.81
CA ASN A 102 -8.40 19.65 -21.98
C ASN A 102 -7.94 19.84 -20.51
N GLY A 103 -6.71 19.41 -20.18
CA GLY A 103 -6.14 19.50 -18.84
C GLY A 103 -6.67 18.46 -17.83
N VAL A 104 -7.72 17.71 -18.16
CA VAL A 104 -8.31 16.67 -17.30
C VAL A 104 -7.78 15.31 -17.72
N GLY A 105 -6.58 14.98 -17.24
CA GLY A 105 -5.94 13.70 -17.54
C GLY A 105 -6.78 12.48 -17.12
N ARG A 106 -6.62 11.36 -17.84
CA ARG A 106 -7.38 10.12 -17.62
C ARG A 106 -6.59 9.12 -16.80
N ARG A 107 -7.17 8.61 -15.70
CA ARG A 107 -6.53 7.56 -14.88
C ARG A 107 -6.53 6.21 -15.61
N VAL A 108 -5.35 5.58 -15.72
CA VAL A 108 -5.21 4.27 -16.37
C VAL A 108 -5.70 3.13 -15.47
N ARG A 109 -6.54 2.25 -16.01
CA ARG A 109 -6.92 0.98 -15.37
C ARG A 109 -6.30 -0.18 -16.13
N LEU A 110 -5.39 -0.89 -15.48
CA LEU A 110 -4.72 -2.06 -16.05
C LEU A 110 -5.47 -3.36 -15.71
N SER A 111 -5.44 -4.30 -16.64
CA SER A 111 -5.91 -5.68 -16.48
C SER A 111 -4.95 -6.51 -15.62
N THR A 112 -5.31 -7.77 -15.33
CA THR A 112 -4.46 -8.72 -14.63
C THR A 112 -3.25 -9.13 -15.47
N GLY A 113 -2.10 -9.37 -14.84
CA GLY A 113 -0.90 -9.88 -15.52
C GLY A 113 0.06 -8.83 -16.07
N ILE A 114 -0.39 -7.58 -16.27
CA ILE A 114 0.42 -6.50 -16.85
C ILE A 114 1.71 -6.24 -16.05
N ASN A 115 2.83 -6.14 -16.77
CA ASN A 115 4.13 -5.78 -16.22
C ASN A 115 4.09 -4.31 -15.74
N PRO A 116 4.46 -4.00 -14.49
CA PRO A 116 4.50 -2.61 -14.02
C PRO A 116 5.53 -1.73 -14.74
N TYR A 117 6.45 -2.31 -15.52
CA TYR A 117 7.49 -1.60 -16.27
C TYR A 117 7.31 -1.69 -17.79
N ASP A 118 6.10 -1.98 -18.23
CA ASP A 118 5.78 -1.92 -19.65
C ASP A 118 6.03 -0.48 -20.15
N PRO A 119 6.90 -0.28 -21.16
CA PRO A 119 7.28 1.04 -21.65
C PRO A 119 6.12 1.80 -22.31
N GLU A 120 5.02 1.13 -22.65
CA GLU A 120 3.82 1.78 -23.19
C GLU A 120 2.96 2.43 -22.10
N LEU A 121 3.27 2.19 -20.83
CA LEU A 121 2.52 2.74 -19.70
C LEU A 121 3.03 4.14 -19.31
N PRO A 122 2.14 5.13 -19.10
CA PRO A 122 2.54 6.43 -18.58
C PRO A 122 3.19 6.29 -17.21
N GLU A 123 4.24 7.06 -16.91
CA GLU A 123 4.95 6.99 -15.63
C GLU A 123 4.00 7.12 -14.41
N PRO A 124 4.27 6.38 -13.31
CA PRO A 124 3.50 6.53 -12.09
C PRO A 124 3.65 7.93 -11.51
N ARG A 125 2.53 8.60 -11.27
CA ARG A 125 2.48 9.83 -10.48
C ARG A 125 2.60 9.51 -8.99
N ARG A 126 2.03 8.39 -8.56
CA ARG A 126 1.95 8.00 -7.15
C ARG A 126 1.90 6.48 -7.00
N SER A 127 2.46 5.98 -5.90
CA SER A 127 2.39 4.58 -5.50
C SER A 127 1.56 4.43 -4.22
N PHE A 128 0.84 3.31 -4.10
CA PHE A 128 0.00 3.01 -2.94
C PHE A 128 0.41 1.66 -2.37
N LEU A 129 0.97 1.65 -1.16
CA LEU A 129 1.16 0.44 -0.38
C LEU A 129 -0.10 0.20 0.46
N ARG A 130 -0.76 -0.93 0.21
CA ARG A 130 -2.08 -1.25 0.78
C ARG A 130 -2.07 -2.60 1.45
N THR A 131 -2.69 -2.69 2.62
CA THR A 131 -2.97 -3.96 3.30
C THR A 131 -4.26 -3.89 4.12
N VAL A 132 -4.78 -5.05 4.51
CA VAL A 132 -5.85 -5.16 5.51
C VAL A 132 -5.29 -5.91 6.71
N LEU A 133 -5.35 -5.28 7.88
CA LEU A 133 -4.88 -5.81 9.16
C LEU A 133 -5.98 -5.56 10.19
N ASP A 134 -6.39 -6.59 10.94
CA ASP A 134 -7.37 -6.44 12.04
C ASP A 134 -8.66 -5.71 11.63
N ASP A 135 -9.21 -6.06 10.47
CA ASP A 135 -10.40 -5.42 9.86
C ASP A 135 -10.24 -3.93 9.54
N HIS A 136 -8.99 -3.44 9.47
CA HIS A 136 -8.66 -2.09 9.06
C HIS A 136 -7.89 -2.11 7.74
N LEU A 137 -8.34 -1.28 6.80
CA LEU A 137 -7.61 -0.96 5.59
C LEU A 137 -6.55 0.10 5.92
N MET A 138 -5.28 -0.23 5.66
CA MET A 138 -4.18 0.72 5.70
C MET A 138 -3.69 1.00 4.29
N GLU A 139 -3.55 2.29 3.95
CA GLU A 139 -2.98 2.78 2.71
C GLU A 139 -1.92 3.84 3.01
N ILE A 140 -0.70 3.61 2.51
CA ILE A 140 0.40 4.56 2.54
C ILE A 140 0.70 4.96 1.10
N PHE A 141 0.76 6.26 0.88
CA PHE A 141 0.95 6.84 -0.43
C PHE A 141 2.38 7.36 -0.53
N PHE A 142 3.01 7.14 -1.68
CA PHE A 142 4.37 7.57 -1.97
C PHE A 142 4.38 8.35 -3.28
N GLU A 143 5.20 9.38 -3.34
CA GLU A 143 5.45 10.11 -4.59
C GLU A 143 6.14 9.20 -5.61
N GLY A 144 5.67 9.26 -6.86
CA GLY A 144 6.27 8.51 -7.97
C GLY A 144 6.17 6.99 -7.84
N LEU A 145 7.20 6.31 -8.33
CA LEU A 145 7.29 4.85 -8.48
C LEU A 145 8.05 4.21 -7.32
N VAL A 146 7.38 3.33 -6.58
CA VAL A 146 8.05 2.36 -5.70
C VAL A 146 8.48 1.16 -6.54
N HIS A 147 9.78 0.95 -6.72
CA HIS A 147 10.27 -0.14 -7.57
C HIS A 147 9.95 -1.52 -6.97
N LEU A 148 9.35 -2.36 -7.80
CA LEU A 148 9.16 -3.78 -7.56
C LEU A 148 10.15 -4.64 -8.36
N LYS A 149 10.47 -5.81 -7.85
CA LYS A 149 11.03 -6.90 -8.66
C LYS A 149 10.19 -8.15 -8.50
N PHE A 150 10.22 -8.99 -9.52
CA PHE A 150 9.59 -10.30 -9.45
C PHE A 150 10.19 -11.09 -8.27
N HIS A 151 9.35 -11.72 -7.47
CA HIS A 151 9.78 -12.58 -6.37
C HIS A 151 9.57 -14.05 -6.73
N SER A 152 8.33 -14.48 -6.99
CA SER A 152 8.01 -15.89 -7.23
C SER A 152 6.61 -16.09 -7.83
N TRP A 153 6.40 -17.22 -8.50
CA TRP A 153 5.09 -17.69 -9.00
C TRP A 153 4.33 -18.59 -7.98
N TRP A 154 4.85 -18.77 -6.76
CA TRP A 154 4.55 -19.97 -5.97
C TRP A 154 4.23 -19.70 -4.49
N ILE A 155 2.97 -19.35 -4.21
CA ILE A 155 2.19 -19.84 -3.05
C ILE A 155 0.80 -20.15 -3.61
N ARG A 156 0.28 -21.37 -3.42
CA ARG A 156 -1.07 -21.72 -3.90
C ARG A 156 -2.11 -20.74 -3.32
N PRO A 157 -3.08 -20.29 -4.13
CA PRO A 157 -3.21 -20.52 -5.58
C PRO A 157 -2.18 -19.69 -6.37
N HIS A 158 -1.64 -20.24 -7.47
CA HIS A 158 -0.53 -19.70 -8.29
C HIS A 158 -0.68 -18.21 -8.65
N PHE A 159 -0.21 -17.32 -7.78
CA PHE A 159 -0.19 -15.87 -7.98
C PHE A 159 1.23 -15.37 -8.21
N LYS A 160 1.36 -14.34 -9.06
CA LYS A 160 2.62 -13.61 -9.25
C LYS A 160 2.87 -12.71 -8.04
N TYR A 161 3.87 -13.05 -7.25
CA TYR A 161 4.31 -12.23 -6.12
C TYR A 161 5.49 -11.34 -6.50
N TRP A 162 5.48 -10.14 -5.96
CA TRP A 162 6.50 -9.12 -6.11
C TRP A 162 7.14 -8.82 -4.75
N GLN A 163 8.25 -8.11 -4.77
CA GLN A 163 8.89 -7.55 -3.58
C GLN A 163 9.44 -6.17 -3.93
N VAL A 164 9.59 -5.31 -2.92
CA VAL A 164 10.22 -4.00 -3.12
C VAL A 164 11.68 -4.22 -3.50
N ASP A 165 12.11 -3.60 -4.60
CA ASP A 165 13.49 -3.71 -5.04
C ASP A 165 14.39 -2.84 -4.18
N ARG A 166 15.45 -3.46 -3.68
CA ARG A 166 16.44 -2.86 -2.78
C ARG A 166 17.58 -2.17 -3.53
N ASN A 167 17.75 -2.51 -4.80
CA ASN A 167 18.95 -2.17 -5.57
C ASN A 167 18.74 -0.97 -6.50
N ARG A 168 17.56 -0.33 -6.46
CA ARG A 168 17.29 0.89 -7.21
C ARG A 168 17.24 2.07 -6.24
N PRO A 169 18.19 3.02 -6.33
CA PRO A 169 18.29 4.14 -5.38
C PRO A 169 17.12 5.11 -5.52
N LYS A 170 16.93 5.94 -4.48
CA LYS A 170 16.03 7.10 -4.46
C LYS A 170 16.10 7.86 -5.80
N GLN A 171 14.95 8.03 -6.45
CA GLN A 171 14.82 9.15 -7.39
C GLN A 171 14.97 10.42 -6.54
N LYS A 172 16.07 11.16 -6.79
CA LYS A 172 16.36 12.43 -6.13
C LYS A 172 15.43 13.52 -6.64
#